data_AF-A0AAD3MD45-F1
#
_entry.id   AF-A0AAD3MD45-F1
#
_cell.length_a   1.000
_cell.length_b   1.000
_cell.length_c   1.000
_cell.angle_alpha   90.00
_cell.angle_beta   90.00
_cell.angle_gamma   90.00
#
_symmetry.space_group_name_H-M   'P 1'
#
loop_
_entity.id
_entity.type
_entity.pdbx_description
1 polymer ?
#
loop_
_entity_poly.entity_id
_entity_poly.type
_entity_poly.pdbx_seq_one_letter_code
_entity_poly.pdbx_strand_id
1 'polypeptide(L)'
;MRTCFIGRSKRMLYTELLQLWDESVQAVDAKNWQGALNKLEQISEPTSRTLFNAASAHLALGQLALAMKALDLTIAKDERLAIGFFQRAAVMMQID
;
A
#
# COMPACT_ATOMS: atom_id res chain seq x y z
N MET A 1 1.44 -36.38 -15.56
CA MET A 1 2.49 -35.37 -15.28
C MET A 1 1.81 -34.02 -15.06
N ARG A 2 1.66 -33.56 -13.82
CA ARG A 2 1.28 -32.19 -13.49
C ARG A 2 2.34 -31.66 -12.52
N THR A 3 3.26 -30.86 -13.03
CA THR A 3 4.27 -30.19 -12.21
C THR A 3 3.59 -29.11 -11.38
N CYS A 4 3.59 -29.31 -10.06
CA CYS A 4 3.23 -28.30 -9.09
C CYS A 4 4.32 -27.22 -9.13
N PHE A 5 4.07 -26.11 -9.83
CA PHE A 5 4.89 -24.90 -9.70
C PHE A 5 4.56 -24.28 -8.34
N ILE A 6 5.27 -24.74 -7.30
CA ILE A 6 5.38 -24.01 -6.05
C ILE A 6 6.16 -22.74 -6.39
N GLY A 7 5.43 -21.65 -6.65
CA GLY A 7 5.99 -20.31 -6.83
C GLY A 7 6.76 -19.96 -5.56
N ARG A 8 8.08 -20.12 -5.60
CA ARG A 8 8.97 -19.73 -4.52
C ARG A 8 8.92 -18.21 -4.44
N SER A 9 8.11 -17.67 -3.53
CA SER A 9 8.13 -16.24 -3.21
C SER A 9 9.58 -15.89 -2.85
N LYS A 10 10.25 -15.14 -3.73
CA LYS A 10 11.63 -14.73 -3.54
C LYS A 10 11.60 -13.76 -2.36
N ARG A 11 12.21 -14.14 -1.24
CA ARG A 11 12.30 -13.29 -0.05
C ARG A 11 13.00 -11.99 -0.46
N MET A 12 12.24 -10.88 -0.44
CA MET A 12 12.76 -9.54 -0.70
C MET A 12 13.85 -9.18 0.32
N LEU A 13 14.94 -8.59 -0.15
CA LEU A 13 15.98 -8.06 0.71
C LEU A 13 15.51 -6.75 1.37
N TYR A 14 15.99 -6.48 2.58
CA TYR A 14 15.64 -5.24 3.28
C TYR A 14 16.07 -3.98 2.51
N THR A 15 17.20 -4.04 1.81
CA THR A 15 17.68 -2.95 0.95
C THR A 15 16.78 -2.71 -0.26
N GLU A 16 16.25 -3.77 -0.88
CA GLU A 16 15.27 -3.67 -1.98
C GLU A 16 13.97 -3.02 -1.48
N LEU A 17 13.52 -3.40 -0.29
CA LEU A 17 12.35 -2.79 0.35
C LEU A 17 12.57 -1.29 0.58
N LEU A 18 13.71 -0.90 1.16
CA LEU A 18 14.03 0.50 1.41
C LEU A 18 14.12 1.30 0.12
N GLN A 19 14.71 0.73 -0.94
CA GLN A 19 14.79 1.37 -2.24
C GLN A 19 13.41 1.61 -2.86
N LEU A 20 12.52 0.61 -2.86
CA LEU A 20 11.16 0.76 -3.37
C LEU A 20 10.35 1.80 -2.58
N TRP A 21 10.57 1.85 -1.26
CA TRP A 21 9.98 2.87 -0.40
C TRP A 21 10.46 4.27 -0.76
N ASP A 22 11.77 4.47 -0.89
CA ASP A 22 12.36 5.76 -1.27
C ASP A 22 11.87 6.22 -2.64
N GLU A 23 11.87 5.32 -3.63
CA GLU A 23 11.34 5.61 -4.97
C GLU A 23 9.84 5.97 -4.94
N SER A 24 9.05 5.34 -4.07
CA SER A 24 7.65 5.71 -3.87
C SER A 24 7.50 7.11 -3.27
N VAL A 25 8.37 7.50 -2.34
CA VAL A 25 8.34 8.84 -1.72
C VAL A 25 8.71 9.89 -2.76
N GLN A 26 9.77 9.66 -3.54
CA GLN A 26 10.16 10.55 -4.65
C GLN A 26 9.02 10.72 -5.66
N ALA A 27 8.28 9.65 -5.97
CA ALA A 27 7.12 9.73 -6.86
C ALA A 27 5.99 10.59 -6.26
N VAL A 28 5.75 10.50 -4.94
CA VAL A 28 4.80 11.37 -4.22
C VAL A 28 5.24 12.83 -4.27
N ASP A 29 6.51 13.13 -4.04
CA ASP A 29 7.04 14.50 -4.12
C ASP A 29 6.86 15.11 -5.52
N ALA A 30 6.98 14.28 -6.55
CA ALA A 30 6.69 14.65 -7.93
C ALA A 30 5.18 14.68 -8.28
N LYS A 31 4.29 14.48 -7.30
CA LYS A 31 2.82 14.31 -7.47
C LYS A 31 2.41 13.19 -8.42
N ASN A 32 3.30 12.24 -8.65
CA ASN A 32 3.06 11.05 -9.46
C ASN A 32 2.49 9.93 -8.60
N TRP A 33 1.22 10.07 -8.21
CA TRP A 33 0.52 9.13 -7.32
C TRP A 33 0.46 7.71 -7.88
N GLN A 34 0.24 7.56 -9.19
CA GLN A 34 0.24 6.25 -9.83
C GLN A 34 1.65 5.63 -9.83
N GLY A 35 2.69 6.44 -10.06
CA GLY A 35 4.08 6.00 -9.93
C GLY A 35 4.41 5.51 -8.53
N ALA A 36 3.91 6.18 -7.49
CA ALA A 36 4.06 5.75 -6.10
C ALA A 36 3.40 4.38 -5.86
N LEU A 37 2.15 4.20 -6.31
CA LEU A 37 1.45 2.91 -6.22
C LEU A 37 2.24 1.79 -6.90
N ASN A 38 2.70 2.02 -8.13
CA ASN A 38 3.46 1.04 -8.89
C ASN A 38 4.74 0.59 -8.16
N LYS A 39 5.36 1.44 -7.33
CA LYS A 39 6.52 1.09 -6.49
C LYS A 39 6.11 0.31 -5.24
N LEU A 40 5.06 0.75 -4.55
CA LEU A 40 4.57 0.08 -3.34
C LEU A 40 4.03 -1.33 -3.63
N GLU A 41 3.39 -1.55 -4.79
CA GLU A 41 2.88 -2.86 -5.22
C GLU A 41 3.98 -3.89 -5.50
N GLN A 42 5.23 -3.45 -5.70
CA GLN A 42 6.36 -4.36 -5.87
C GLN A 42 6.85 -4.94 -4.53
N ILE A 43 6.42 -4.39 -3.38
CA ILE A 43 6.79 -4.88 -2.06
C ILE A 43 6.01 -6.16 -1.75
N SER A 44 6.72 -7.30 -1.72
CA SER A 44 6.12 -8.63 -1.62
C SER A 44 5.40 -8.90 -0.29
N GLU A 45 5.89 -8.30 0.80
CA GLU A 45 5.32 -8.42 2.16
C GLU A 45 5.08 -7.02 2.72
N PRO A 46 3.99 -6.35 2.32
CA PRO A 46 3.75 -4.96 2.67
C PRO A 46 3.48 -4.81 4.17
N THR A 47 4.09 -3.79 4.77
CA THR A 47 3.83 -3.41 6.17
C THR A 47 2.52 -2.63 6.29
N SER A 48 2.00 -2.43 7.51
CA SER A 48 0.84 -1.54 7.72
C SER A 48 1.10 -0.15 7.13
N ARG A 49 2.31 0.39 7.30
CA ARG A 49 2.72 1.68 6.72
C ARG A 49 2.77 1.69 5.19
N THR A 50 3.17 0.58 4.57
CA THR A 50 3.17 0.44 3.10
C THR A 50 1.74 0.51 2.58
N LEU A 51 0.82 -0.23 3.22
CA LEU A 51 -0.60 -0.24 2.87
C LEU A 51 -1.26 1.11 3.11
N PHE A 52 -0.91 1.79 4.20
CA PHE A 52 -1.40 3.14 4.50
C PHE A 52 -0.98 4.16 3.44
N ASN A 53 0.28 4.10 2.99
CA ASN A 53 0.77 4.97 1.93
C ASN A 53 0.08 4.66 0.59
N ALA A 54 -0.16 3.38 0.27
CA ALA A 54 -0.91 3.00 -0.91
C ALA A 54 -2.37 3.53 -0.85
N ALA A 55 -3.03 3.42 0.31
CA ALA A 55 -4.34 4.03 0.51
C ALA A 55 -4.33 5.54 0.28
N SER A 56 -3.32 6.24 0.80
CA SER A 56 -3.15 7.68 0.63
C SER A 56 -2.97 8.06 -0.85
N ALA A 57 -2.19 7.28 -1.61
CA ALA A 57 -2.02 7.49 -3.04
C ALA A 57 -3.31 7.20 -3.84
N HIS A 58 -4.07 6.16 -3.48
CA HIS A 58 -5.40 5.90 -4.05
C HIS A 58 -6.37 7.06 -3.79
N LEU A 59 -6.35 7.66 -2.59
CA LEU A 59 -7.16 8.83 -2.27
C LEU A 59 -6.80 10.04 -3.11
N ALA A 60 -5.51 10.31 -3.29
CA ALA A 60 -5.04 11.39 -4.15
C ALA A 60 -5.46 11.21 -5.63
N LEU A 61 -5.72 9.98 -6.07
CA LEU A 61 -6.26 9.63 -7.38
C LEU A 61 -7.80 9.58 -7.43
N GLY A 62 -8.51 9.83 -6.33
CA GLY A 62 -9.97 9.71 -6.24
C GLY A 62 -10.50 8.28 -6.25
N GLN A 63 -9.63 7.28 -6.03
CA GLN A 63 -9.96 5.86 -6.09
C GLN A 63 -10.48 5.36 -4.73
N LEU A 64 -11.64 5.86 -4.29
CA LEU A 64 -12.17 5.66 -2.93
C LEU A 64 -12.32 4.18 -2.53
N ALA A 65 -12.80 3.31 -3.43
CA ALA A 65 -12.96 1.88 -3.15
C ALA A 65 -11.63 1.15 -2.91
N LEU A 66 -10.59 1.50 -3.69
CA LEU A 66 -9.25 0.93 -3.52
C LEU A 66 -8.58 1.47 -2.26
N ALA A 67 -8.77 2.75 -1.97
CA ALA A 67 -8.31 3.35 -0.72
C ALA A 67 -8.93 2.66 0.51
N MET A 68 -10.24 2.42 0.51
CA MET A 68 -10.93 1.73 1.60
C MET A 68 -10.35 0.33 1.83
N LYS A 69 -10.21 -0.45 0.75
CA LYS A 69 -9.62 -1.80 0.82
C LYS A 69 -8.20 -1.78 1.39
N ALA A 70 -7.38 -0.83 0.97
CA ALA A 70 -6.01 -0.68 1.49
C ALA A 70 -5.99 -0.30 2.99
N LEU A 71 -6.95 0.51 3.45
CA LEU A 71 -7.09 0.88 4.87
C LEU A 71 -7.59 -0.28 5.73
N ASP A 72 -8.51 -1.11 5.23
CA ASP A 72 -8.92 -2.35 5.90
C ASP A 72 -7.70 -3.26 6.13
N LEU A 73 -6.85 -3.44 5.12
CA LEU A 73 -5.61 -4.23 5.23
C LEU A 73 -4.58 -3.57 6.16
N THR A 74 -4.50 -2.24 6.17
CA THR A 74 -3.63 -1.47 7.06
C THR A 74 -3.95 -1.77 8.51
N ILE A 75 -5.22 -1.68 8.89
CA ILE A 75 -5.70 -1.93 10.26
C ILE A 75 -5.53 -3.40 10.63
N ALA A 76 -5.83 -4.33 9.71
CA ALA A 76 -5.63 -5.75 9.95
C ALA A 76 -4.15 -6.11 10.21
N LYS A 77 -3.20 -5.35 9.65
CA LYS A 77 -1.76 -5.52 9.92
C LYS A 77 -1.30 -4.87 11.21
N ASP A 78 -1.94 -3.78 11.63
CA ASP A 78 -1.60 -3.05 12.85
C ASP A 78 -2.85 -2.38 13.44
N GLU A 79 -3.51 -3.09 14.35
CA GLU A 79 -4.73 -2.64 15.04
C GLU A 79 -4.46 -1.47 16.00
N ARG A 80 -3.19 -1.08 16.20
CA ARG A 80 -2.80 0.04 17.07
C ARG A 80 -2.46 1.30 16.26
N LEU A 81 -2.46 1.22 14.92
CA LEU A 81 -2.22 2.35 14.05
C LEU A 81 -3.47 3.25 13.98
N ALA A 82 -3.64 4.12 14.98
CA ALA A 82 -4.81 5.00 15.11
C ALA A 82 -5.10 5.84 13.85
N ILE A 83 -4.06 6.28 13.14
CA ILE A 83 -4.22 7.04 11.89
C ILE A 83 -4.90 6.23 10.78
N GLY A 84 -4.77 4.89 10.78
CA GLY A 84 -5.48 4.02 9.84
C GLY A 84 -6.99 4.08 10.04
N PHE A 85 -7.45 4.01 11.30
CA PHE A 85 -8.88 4.17 11.63
C PHE A 85 -9.40 5.57 11.28
N PHE A 86 -8.62 6.61 11.60
CA PHE A 86 -8.99 7.99 11.30
C PHE A 86 -9.17 8.20 9.79
N GLN A 87 -8.17 7.81 8.99
CA GLN A 87 -8.24 7.96 7.54
C GLN A 87 -9.41 7.15 6.96
N ARG A 88 -9.64 5.92 7.45
CA ARG A 88 -10.76 5.08 7.00
C ARG A 88 -12.11 5.74 7.23
N ALA A 89 -12.33 6.30 8.42
CA ALA A 89 -13.55 7.05 8.71
C ALA A 89 -13.72 8.25 7.75
N ALA A 90 -12.64 8.99 7.46
CA ALA A 90 -12.67 10.09 6.50
C ALA A 90 -12.98 9.65 5.05
N VAL A 91 -12.61 8.42 4.66
CA VAL A 91 -13.02 7.85 3.36
C VAL A 91 -14.50 7.48 3.37
N MET A 92 -15.02 6.89 4.46
CA MET A 92 -16.45 6.55 4.56
C MET A 92 -17.34 7.78 4.38
N MET A 93 -16.95 8.91 4.99
CA MET A 93 -17.66 10.19 4.84
C MET A 93 -17.66 10.78 3.41
N GLN A 94 -16.81 10.28 2.50
CA GLN A 94 -16.76 10.72 1.10
C GLN A 94 -17.51 9.79 0.15
N ILE A 95 -17.81 8.56 0.59
CA ILE A 95 -18.55 7.57 -0.20
C ILE A 95 -20.06 7.73 0.02
N ASP A 96 -20.46 8.18 1.22
CA ASP A 96 -21.83 8.55 1.58
C ASP A 96 -22.21 9.94 1.04
#